data_AF-A0AAE2C002-F1
#
_entry.id   AF-A0AAE2C002-F1
#
_cell.length_a   1.000
_cell.length_b   1.000
_cell.length_c   1.000
_cell.angle_alpha   90.00
_cell.angle_beta   90.00
_cell.angle_gamma   90.00
#
_symmetry.space_group_name_H-M   'P 1'
#
loop_
_entity.id
_entity.type
_entity.pdbx_description
1 polymer ?
#
loop_
_entity_poly.entity_id
_entity_poly.type
_entity_poly.pdbx_seq_one_letter_code
_entity_poly.pdbx_strand_id
1 'polypeptide(L)'
;MMASEKEIFSLTGPTFLTSIDWNNSHHRRSVAASLVQGVYTMERDRQQNRPDHQALAPPWWQFFNFKLNQILVDNHDLSYFGAIYEFNSPYPYHSYSGQRPPQYVIAFRGTIKKPGNREQDFKLNLHFMLHNLNNSTRYQIGLESSEQ
;
A
#
# COMPACT_ATOMS: atom_id res chain seq x y z
N MET A 1 -14.87 -9.53 -15.68
CA MET A 1 -13.50 -9.66 -16.19
C MET A 1 -12.74 -10.52 -15.19
N MET A 2 -12.00 -11.55 -15.61
CA MET A 2 -11.26 -12.41 -14.67
C MET A 2 -10.12 -11.62 -14.02
N ALA A 3 -9.81 -11.94 -12.75
CA ALA A 3 -8.67 -11.34 -12.05
C ALA A 3 -7.35 -11.73 -12.74
N SER A 4 -6.42 -10.79 -12.84
CA SER A 4 -5.05 -11.09 -13.26
C SER A 4 -4.33 -11.87 -12.17
N GLU A 5 -3.47 -12.83 -12.53
CA GLU A 5 -2.63 -13.58 -11.57
C GLU A 5 -1.84 -12.65 -10.63
N LYS A 6 -1.47 -11.45 -11.11
CA LYS A 6 -0.78 -10.40 -10.34
C LYS A 6 -1.60 -9.79 -9.20
N GLU A 7 -2.92 -10.00 -9.19
CA GLU A 7 -3.81 -9.55 -8.11
C GLU A 7 -3.94 -10.61 -7.02
N ILE A 8 -3.62 -11.87 -7.36
CA ILE A 8 -3.80 -13.00 -6.48
C ILE A 8 -2.53 -13.18 -5.65
N PHE A 9 -2.63 -12.84 -4.36
CA PHE A 9 -1.54 -12.92 -3.41
C PHE A 9 -0.91 -14.32 -3.33
N SER A 10 -1.72 -15.38 -3.35
CA SER A 10 -1.20 -16.75 -3.27
C SER A 10 -0.36 -17.17 -4.47
N LEU A 11 -0.48 -16.46 -5.62
CA LEU A 11 0.28 -16.76 -6.83
C LEU A 11 1.54 -15.89 -6.96
N THR A 12 1.47 -14.62 -6.55
CA THR A 12 2.54 -13.63 -6.83
C THR A 12 3.09 -12.93 -5.60
N GLY A 13 2.49 -13.16 -4.43
CA GLY A 13 2.94 -12.61 -3.16
C GLY A 13 4.16 -13.36 -2.59
N PRO A 14 4.85 -12.77 -1.59
CA PRO A 14 6.04 -13.36 -0.98
C PRO A 14 5.67 -14.45 0.05
N THR A 15 4.91 -15.47 -0.36
CA THR A 15 4.37 -16.51 0.52
C THR A 15 5.45 -17.34 1.23
N PHE A 16 6.68 -17.33 0.73
CA PHE A 16 7.85 -17.94 1.35
C PHE A 16 8.40 -17.14 2.55
N LEU A 17 8.02 -15.87 2.73
CA LEU A 17 8.47 -15.02 3.85
C LEU A 17 7.57 -15.17 5.08
N THR A 18 7.53 -16.37 5.66
CA THR A 18 6.70 -16.66 6.85
C THR A 18 7.24 -16.07 8.15
N SER A 19 8.53 -15.70 8.20
CA SER A 19 9.16 -14.99 9.31
C SER A 19 9.91 -13.76 8.81
N ILE A 20 9.62 -12.60 9.40
CA ILE A 20 10.15 -11.30 8.95
C ILE A 20 11.30 -10.87 9.87
N ASP A 21 12.51 -10.86 9.31
CA ASP A 21 13.63 -10.15 9.91
C ASP A 21 13.59 -8.67 9.52
N TRP A 22 13.13 -7.83 10.45
CA TRP A 22 13.05 -6.38 10.25
C TRP A 22 14.43 -5.71 10.14
N ASN A 23 15.53 -6.38 10.50
CA ASN A 23 16.89 -5.88 10.25
C ASN A 23 17.39 -6.19 8.83
N ASN A 24 16.76 -7.15 8.14
CA ASN A 24 17.09 -7.51 6.76
C ASN A 24 16.40 -6.58 5.73
N SER A 25 17.21 -5.88 4.92
CA SER A 25 16.72 -4.97 3.88
C SER A 25 15.91 -5.65 2.77
N HIS A 26 16.16 -6.93 2.48
CA HIS A 26 15.35 -7.68 1.50
C HIS A 26 13.95 -7.98 2.05
N HIS A 27 13.84 -8.36 3.32
CA HIS A 27 12.54 -8.62 3.95
C HIS A 27 11.73 -7.32 4.01
N ARG A 28 12.33 -6.22 4.46
CA ARG A 28 11.68 -4.90 4.47
C ARG A 28 11.18 -4.48 3.09
N ARG A 29 11.99 -4.69 2.03
CA ARG A 29 11.58 -4.39 0.64
C ARG A 29 10.42 -5.26 0.18
N SER A 30 10.43 -6.55 0.48
CA SER A 30 9.33 -7.46 0.12
C SER A 30 8.03 -7.09 0.81
N VAL A 31 8.07 -6.74 2.11
CA VAL A 31 6.90 -6.25 2.85
C VAL A 31 6.39 -4.95 2.22
N ALA A 32 7.26 -3.97 2.00
CA ALA A 32 6.87 -2.69 1.40
C ALA A 32 6.25 -2.87 0.00
N ALA A 33 6.83 -3.74 -0.84
CA ALA A 33 6.29 -4.06 -2.15
C ALA A 33 4.91 -4.73 -2.06
N SER A 34 4.72 -5.62 -1.08
CA SER A 34 3.44 -6.28 -0.85
C SER A 34 2.34 -5.29 -0.43
N LEU A 35 2.66 -4.37 0.49
CA LEU A 35 1.72 -3.31 0.92
C LEU A 35 1.34 -2.37 -0.23
N VAL A 36 2.31 -1.96 -1.07
CA VAL A 36 2.03 -1.16 -2.27
C VAL A 36 1.16 -1.94 -3.28
N GLN A 37 1.42 -3.24 -3.45
CA GLN A 37 0.59 -4.09 -4.31
C GLN A 37 -0.82 -4.29 -3.74
N GLY A 38 -0.99 -4.24 -2.42
CA GLY A 38 -2.28 -4.13 -1.75
C GLY A 38 -3.07 -2.91 -2.21
N VAL A 39 -2.45 -1.73 -2.30
CA VAL A 39 -3.09 -0.51 -2.83
C VAL A 39 -3.50 -0.67 -4.29
N TYR A 40 -2.64 -1.23 -5.15
CA TYR A 40 -3.02 -1.53 -6.54
C TYR A 40 -4.21 -2.47 -6.63
N THR A 41 -4.25 -3.50 -5.78
CA THR A 41 -5.32 -4.49 -5.79
C THR A 41 -6.62 -3.91 -5.24
N MET A 42 -6.58 -3.06 -4.21
CA MET A 42 -7.77 -2.34 -3.71
C MET A 42 -8.39 -1.45 -4.79
N GLU A 43 -7.58 -0.71 -5.55
CA GLU A 43 -8.11 0.11 -6.65
C GLU A 43 -8.73 -0.76 -7.75
N ARG A 44 -8.21 -1.96 -8.00
CA ARG A 44 -8.82 -2.91 -8.94
C ARG A 44 -10.11 -3.53 -8.41
N ASP A 45 -10.14 -3.90 -7.13
CA ASP A 45 -11.35 -4.37 -6.44
C ASP A 45 -12.46 -3.31 -6.59
N ARG A 46 -12.14 -2.03 -6.38
CA ARG A 46 -13.03 -0.89 -6.60
C ARG A 46 -13.47 -0.76 -8.07
N GLN A 47 -12.54 -0.73 -9.01
CA GLN A 47 -12.84 -0.60 -10.45
C GLN A 47 -13.72 -1.74 -10.99
N GLN A 48 -13.64 -2.93 -10.38
CA GLN A 48 -14.41 -4.10 -10.76
C GLN A 48 -15.65 -4.32 -9.90
N ASN A 49 -15.94 -3.42 -8.95
CA ASN A 49 -17.04 -3.52 -7.99
C ASN A 49 -17.04 -4.88 -7.25
N ARG A 50 -15.86 -5.36 -6.84
CA ARG A 50 -15.75 -6.61 -6.07
C ARG A 50 -16.26 -6.35 -4.64
N PRO A 51 -17.26 -7.10 -4.16
CA PRO A 51 -17.71 -7.01 -2.78
C PRO A 51 -16.65 -7.56 -1.82
N ASP A 52 -16.71 -7.21 -0.54
CA ASP A 52 -15.69 -7.55 0.46
C ASP A 52 -15.33 -9.04 0.52
N HIS A 53 -16.32 -9.93 0.37
CA HIS A 53 -16.10 -11.39 0.36
C HIS A 53 -15.36 -11.91 -0.88
N GLN A 54 -15.22 -11.08 -1.92
CA GLN A 54 -14.46 -11.36 -3.16
C GLN A 54 -13.25 -10.42 -3.32
N ALA A 55 -12.97 -9.56 -2.33
CA ALA A 55 -11.85 -8.65 -2.39
C ALA A 55 -10.54 -9.43 -2.41
N LEU A 56 -9.66 -9.09 -3.36
CA LEU A 56 -8.35 -9.73 -3.52
C LEU A 56 -7.25 -8.98 -2.77
N ALA A 57 -7.53 -7.76 -2.34
CA ALA A 57 -6.56 -6.92 -1.67
C ALA A 57 -6.15 -7.38 -0.25
N PRO A 58 -7.05 -7.87 0.64
CA PRO A 58 -6.72 -8.12 2.04
C PRO A 58 -5.49 -9.00 2.31
N PRO A 59 -5.26 -10.11 1.57
CA PRO A 59 -4.09 -10.95 1.77
C PRO A 59 -2.73 -10.21 1.65
N TRP A 60 -2.65 -9.12 0.88
CA TRP A 60 -1.42 -8.37 0.64
C TRP A 60 -0.84 -7.70 1.89
N TRP A 61 -1.67 -7.40 2.89
CA TRP A 61 -1.22 -6.84 4.17
C TRP A 61 -1.43 -7.79 5.35
N GLN A 62 -2.50 -8.60 5.32
CA GLN A 62 -2.80 -9.54 6.40
C GLN A 62 -1.71 -10.58 6.60
N PHE A 63 -1.07 -11.05 5.52
CA PHE A 63 0.01 -12.03 5.60
C PHE A 63 1.21 -11.53 6.43
N PHE A 64 1.46 -10.22 6.42
CA PHE A 64 2.54 -9.58 7.17
C PHE A 64 2.08 -9.00 8.51
N ASN A 65 0.94 -9.45 9.04
CA ASN A 65 0.34 -8.98 10.29
C ASN A 65 0.02 -7.49 10.29
N PHE A 66 -0.38 -6.92 9.15
CA PHE A 66 -0.94 -5.57 9.11
C PHE A 66 -2.47 -5.64 9.06
N LYS A 67 -3.11 -4.53 9.45
CA LYS A 67 -4.50 -4.21 9.13
C LYS A 67 -4.55 -2.92 8.32
N LEU A 68 -5.58 -2.78 7.50
CA LEU A 68 -5.88 -1.53 6.81
C LEU A 68 -6.48 -0.55 7.82
N ASN A 69 -5.79 0.56 8.08
CA ASN A 69 -6.26 1.62 8.98
C ASN A 69 -7.07 2.68 8.22
N GLN A 70 -6.55 3.14 7.09
CA GLN A 70 -7.19 4.19 6.29
C GLN A 70 -6.88 4.00 4.80
N ILE A 71 -7.87 4.30 3.94
CA ILE A 71 -7.69 4.39 2.49
C ILE A 71 -7.51 5.87 2.11
N LEU A 72 -6.52 6.16 1.26
CA LEU A 72 -6.30 7.49 0.72
C LEU A 72 -6.96 7.60 -0.67
N VAL A 73 -7.98 8.48 -0.77
CA VAL A 73 -8.84 8.63 -1.94
C VAL A 73 -8.59 9.99 -2.60
N ASP A 74 -8.46 10.01 -3.93
CA ASP A 74 -8.35 11.25 -4.69
C ASP A 74 -9.73 11.90 -4.86
N ASN A 75 -9.88 13.16 -4.46
CA ASN A 75 -11.17 13.86 -4.48
C ASN A 75 -11.69 14.14 -5.91
N HIS A 76 -10.84 14.05 -6.95
CA HIS A 76 -11.25 14.37 -8.32
C HIS A 76 -11.87 13.17 -9.02
N ASP A 77 -11.28 11.98 -8.89
CA ASP A 77 -11.69 10.77 -9.61
C ASP A 77 -12.12 9.61 -8.69
N LEU A 78 -12.13 9.85 -7.37
CA LEU A 78 -12.46 8.89 -6.31
C LEU A 78 -11.59 7.63 -6.36
N SER A 79 -10.41 7.70 -6.98
CA SER A 79 -9.48 6.57 -7.05
C SER A 79 -8.70 6.40 -5.75
N TYR A 80 -8.42 5.15 -5.39
CA TYR A 80 -7.59 4.85 -4.23
C TYR A 80 -6.14 5.00 -4.65
N PHE A 81 -5.43 6.00 -4.15
CA PHE A 81 -4.03 6.26 -4.53
C PHE A 81 -3.03 5.82 -3.46
N GLY A 82 -3.51 5.55 -2.25
CA GLY A 82 -2.69 5.08 -1.15
C GLY A 82 -3.49 4.46 -0.02
N ALA A 83 -2.78 3.99 1.00
CA ALA A 83 -3.36 3.45 2.22
C ALA A 83 -2.40 3.59 3.39
N ILE A 84 -2.97 3.68 4.59
CA ILE A 84 -2.26 3.60 5.86
C ILE A 84 -2.54 2.22 6.44
N TYR A 85 -1.47 1.47 6.68
CA TYR A 85 -1.51 0.18 7.32
C TYR A 85 -0.99 0.30 8.75
N GLU A 86 -1.64 -0.36 9.69
CA GLU A 86 -1.19 -0.48 11.07
C GLU A 86 -0.73 -1.91 11.33
N PHE A 87 0.41 -2.07 11.96
CA PHE A 87 0.93 -3.38 12.35
C PHE A 87 0.13 -3.92 13.53
N ASN A 88 -0.51 -5.08 13.34
CA ASN A 88 -1.16 -5.84 14.41
C ASN A 88 -0.08 -6.43 15.31
N SER A 89 0.44 -5.63 16.23
CA SER A 89 1.42 -6.09 17.20
C SER A 89 0.75 -7.06 18.18
N PRO A 90 1.17 -8.33 18.28
CA PRO A 90 0.93 -9.08 19.49
C PRO A 90 1.86 -8.51 20.56
N TYR A 91 1.29 -7.80 21.53
CA TYR A 91 2.02 -7.52 22.76
C TYR A 91 2.35 -8.86 23.47
N PRO A 92 3.51 -9.02 24.12
CA PRO A 92 4.57 -8.03 24.34
C PRO A 92 5.78 -8.27 23.42
N TYR A 93 6.54 -7.18 23.26
CA TYR A 93 7.84 -6.97 22.62
C TYR A 93 8.95 -8.05 22.81
N HIS A 94 8.69 -9.19 23.43
CA HIS A 94 9.69 -10.21 23.75
C HIS A 94 10.16 -11.04 22.55
N SER A 95 9.36 -11.17 21.49
CA SER A 95 9.73 -11.97 20.30
C SER A 95 10.58 -11.20 19.28
N TYR A 96 10.65 -9.87 19.38
CA TYR A 96 11.41 -8.99 18.49
C TYR A 96 12.63 -8.41 19.21
N SER A 97 13.38 -9.24 19.96
CA SER A 97 14.60 -8.81 20.66
C SER A 97 15.59 -8.16 19.67
N GLY A 98 15.58 -6.82 19.59
CA GLY A 98 16.39 -6.04 18.65
C GLY A 98 15.78 -5.81 17.26
N GLN A 99 14.54 -6.24 16.99
CA GLN A 99 13.80 -5.94 15.76
C GLN A 99 12.74 -4.86 16.03
N ARG A 100 12.63 -3.88 15.14
CA ARG A 100 11.66 -2.78 15.26
C ARG A 100 10.76 -2.76 14.03
N PRO A 101 9.65 -3.54 14.01
CA PRO A 101 8.63 -3.38 12.99
C PRO A 101 8.09 -1.93 12.98
N PRO A 102 7.72 -1.39 11.82
CA PRO A 102 7.00 -0.12 11.76
C PRO A 102 5.60 -0.31 12.35
N GLN A 103 5.16 0.61 13.21
CA GLN A 103 3.79 0.60 13.72
C GLN A 103 2.79 1.00 12.64
N TYR A 104 3.15 1.99 11.82
CA TYR A 104 2.36 2.44 10.68
C TYR A 104 3.20 2.42 9.40
N VAL A 105 2.55 2.10 8.28
CA VAL A 105 3.14 2.22 6.94
C VAL A 105 2.17 2.95 6.03
N ILE A 106 2.65 4.03 5.42
CA ILE A 106 1.91 4.73 4.37
C ILE A 106 2.42 4.20 3.03
N ALA A 107 1.53 3.54 2.29
CA ALA A 107 1.82 3.02 0.97
C ALA A 107 1.11 3.86 -0.09
N PHE A 108 1.86 4.26 -1.12
CA PHE A 108 1.32 4.93 -2.30
C PHE A 108 1.47 4.01 -3.51
N ARG A 109 0.42 3.86 -4.32
CA ARG A 109 0.56 3.21 -5.62
C ARG A 109 1.13 4.18 -6.64
N GLY A 110 1.88 3.63 -7.58
CA GLY A 110 2.23 4.35 -8.80
C GLY A 110 1.04 4.45 -9.76
N THR A 111 1.29 5.04 -10.92
CA THR A 111 0.28 5.24 -11.97
C THR A 111 -0.12 3.90 -12.60
N ILE A 112 -1.43 3.64 -12.67
CA ILE A 112 -1.99 2.50 -13.41
C ILE A 112 -1.98 2.86 -14.90
N LYS A 113 -1.18 2.15 -15.70
CA LYS A 113 -1.12 2.37 -17.17
C LYS A 113 -2.45 1.94 -17.81
N LYS A 114 -3.31 2.89 -18.17
CA LYS A 114 -4.33 2.72 -19.23
C LYS A 114 -3.72 3.07 -20.59
N PRO A 115 -4.20 2.53 -21.73
CA PRO A 115 -3.57 2.75 -23.04
C PRO A 115 -3.64 4.18 -23.61
N GLY A 116 -4.26 5.15 -22.92
CA GLY A 116 -4.61 6.46 -23.52
C GLY A 116 -3.75 7.67 -23.13
N ASN A 117 -3.30 7.80 -21.87
CA ASN A 117 -2.63 9.01 -21.38
C ASN A 117 -1.33 8.64 -20.69
N ARG A 118 -0.21 8.64 -21.44
CA ARG A 118 1.03 7.94 -21.03
C ARG A 118 2.17 8.83 -20.54
N GLU A 119 2.30 10.09 -20.97
CA GLU A 119 3.59 10.80 -20.79
C GLU A 119 3.49 12.16 -20.10
N GLN A 120 2.37 12.87 -20.20
CA GLN A 120 2.20 14.20 -19.60
C GLN A 120 1.94 14.16 -18.09
N ASP A 121 1.23 13.14 -17.58
CA ASP A 121 0.93 12.95 -16.15
C ASP A 121 2.18 12.62 -15.31
N PHE A 122 3.20 12.03 -15.92
CA PHE A 122 4.38 11.50 -15.22
C PHE A 122 5.34 12.59 -14.75
N LYS A 123 5.58 13.59 -15.60
CA LYS A 123 6.55 14.66 -15.35
C LYS A 123 5.93 15.82 -14.57
N LEU A 124 4.66 16.12 -14.81
CA LEU A 124 3.93 17.18 -14.10
C LEU A 124 3.61 16.79 -12.66
N ASN A 125 3.10 15.58 -12.39
CA ASN A 125 2.71 15.20 -11.02
C ASN A 125 3.89 15.04 -10.07
N LEU A 126 5.01 14.46 -10.51
CA LEU A 126 6.19 14.28 -9.64
C LEU A 126 6.96 15.59 -9.43
N HIS A 127 7.08 16.41 -10.48
CA HIS A 127 7.73 17.72 -10.37
C HIS A 127 6.89 18.71 -9.54
N PHE A 128 5.56 18.66 -9.67
CA PHE A 128 4.66 19.45 -8.83
C PHE A 128 4.65 18.94 -7.39
N MET A 129 4.62 17.62 -7.16
CA MET A 129 4.75 17.07 -5.80
C MET A 129 6.07 17.51 -5.16
N LEU A 130 7.23 17.21 -5.74
CA LEU A 130 8.52 17.56 -5.13
C LEU A 130 8.71 19.07 -4.86
N HIS A 131 8.08 19.95 -5.64
CA HIS A 131 8.22 21.40 -5.51
C HIS A 131 7.09 22.09 -4.72
N ASN A 132 5.93 21.44 -4.54
CA ASN A 132 4.75 21.95 -3.82
C ASN A 132 4.23 20.99 -2.72
N LEU A 133 5.03 20.04 -2.22
CA LEU A 133 4.60 19.12 -1.15
C LEU A 133 3.99 19.90 0.03
N ASN A 134 4.57 21.04 0.42
CA ASN A 134 4.02 21.92 1.47
C ASN A 134 2.56 22.37 1.26
N ASN A 135 2.05 22.41 0.02
CA ASN A 135 0.72 22.91 -0.32
C ASN A 135 -0.24 21.83 -0.87
N SER A 136 0.18 20.56 -0.94
CA SER A 136 -0.66 19.48 -1.43
C SER A 136 -1.51 18.89 -0.31
N THR A 137 -2.83 18.86 -0.48
CA THR A 137 -3.76 18.23 0.47
C THR A 137 -3.43 16.77 0.73
N ARG A 138 -2.91 16.03 -0.27
CA ARG A 138 -2.47 14.62 -0.08
C ARG A 138 -1.22 14.49 0.79
N TYR A 139 -0.34 15.48 0.74
CA TYR A 139 0.83 15.54 1.61
C TYR A 139 0.44 15.96 3.02
N GLN A 140 -0.41 16.98 3.15
CA GLN A 140 -0.93 17.42 4.46
C GLN A 140 -1.67 16.29 5.17
N ILE A 141 -2.57 15.58 4.46
CA ILE A 141 -3.27 14.41 5.02
C ILE A 141 -2.27 13.31 5.40
N GLY A 142 -1.29 13.02 4.54
CA GLY A 142 -0.25 12.03 4.85
C GLY A 142 0.64 12.40 6.04
N LEU A 143 0.96 13.69 6.20
CA LEU A 143 1.78 14.22 7.30
C LEU A 143 0.99 14.25 8.61
N GLU A 144 -0.23 14.79 8.62
CA GLU A 144 -1.10 14.83 9.80
C GLU A 144 -1.43 13.41 10.30
N SER A 145 -1.61 12.45 9.40
CA SER A 145 -1.82 11.05 9.80
C SER A 145 -0.56 10.33 10.27
N SER A 146 0.64 10.93 10.11
CA SER A 146 1.90 10.37 10.60
C SER A 146 2.34 10.94 11.95
N GLU A 147 1.67 11.99 12.44
CA GLU A 147 1.92 12.66 13.72
C GLU A 147 1.00 12.18 14.86
N GLN A 148 0.15 11.17 14.62
CA GLN A 148 -0.68 10.49 15.63
C GLN A 148 -0.01 9.21 16.14
#